data_AF-A0A351R5E7-F1
#
_entry.id   AF-A0A351R5E7-F1
#
_cell.length_a   1.000
_cell.length_b   1.000
_cell.length_c   1.000
_cell.angle_alpha   90.00
_cell.angle_beta   90.00
_cell.angle_gamma   90.00
#
_symmetry.space_group_name_H-M   'P 1'
#
loop_
_entity.id
_entity.type
_entity.pdbx_description
1 polymer ?
#
loop_
_entity_poly.entity_id
_entity_poly.type
_entity_poly.pdbx_seq_one_letter_code
_entity_poly.pdbx_strand_id
1 'polypeptide(L)'
;MYKKKGSENMMMKKTGLLAVLTAGVLLLAGCGGEAKTIDAQALAKSLATEIKYDDTLKELTADEISMLVDLPEDVDSVMYAGSGSTAEEVGVFTAKDSNQAKETMEDVQKYLDDQADSFQDYVPEETKRIGNAVLEQKNQYVVLCVSGDSDQAKEIIEKAFK
;
A
#
# COMPACT_ATOMS: atom_id res chain seq x y z
N MET A 1 56.39 51.47 -11.46
CA MET A 1 56.43 52.40 -12.61
C MET A 1 55.67 51.78 -13.76
N TYR A 2 54.68 52.52 -14.31
CA TYR A 2 54.08 52.45 -15.66
C TYR A 2 53.72 51.05 -16.24
N LYS A 3 52.52 50.76 -16.74
CA LYS A 3 51.68 51.64 -17.56
C LYS A 3 50.28 51.02 -17.70
N LYS A 4 49.27 51.83 -17.40
CA LYS A 4 47.90 51.72 -17.89
C LYS A 4 47.94 51.85 -19.43
N LYS A 5 47.30 50.95 -20.18
CA LYS A 5 47.02 51.13 -21.61
C LYS A 5 45.50 51.11 -21.78
N GLY A 6 44.93 52.30 -22.04
CA GLY A 6 43.72 52.42 -22.87
C GLY A 6 44.10 52.09 -24.33
N SER A 7 43.20 52.06 -25.29
CA SER A 7 41.84 52.54 -25.33
C SER A 7 41.14 51.92 -26.56
N GLU A 8 39.81 51.95 -26.52
CA GLU A 8 38.94 52.35 -27.64
C GLU A 8 38.56 51.39 -28.79
N ASN A 9 37.23 51.37 -28.94
CA ASN A 9 36.42 51.33 -30.18
C ASN A 9 35.79 50.01 -30.63
N MET A 10 34.65 49.73 -29.99
CA MET A 10 33.30 49.82 -30.59
C MET A 10 33.09 49.18 -31.96
N MET A 11 32.27 48.12 -32.00
CA MET A 11 31.24 48.02 -33.03
C MET A 11 30.03 47.20 -32.55
N MET A 12 28.91 47.88 -32.31
CA MET A 12 27.58 47.29 -32.09
C MET A 12 27.07 46.63 -33.37
N LYS A 13 26.65 45.36 -33.27
CA LYS A 13 25.74 44.74 -34.22
C LYS A 13 24.65 43.97 -33.47
N LYS A 14 23.55 44.70 -33.22
CA LYS A 14 22.14 44.31 -33.43
C LYS A 14 21.81 42.81 -33.27
N THR A 15 21.05 42.45 -32.24
CA THR A 15 19.63 42.01 -32.28
C THR A 15 19.26 41.44 -30.93
N GLY A 16 18.19 41.96 -30.32
CA GLY A 16 17.63 41.41 -29.10
C GLY A 16 16.72 40.21 -29.36
N LEU A 17 16.55 39.36 -28.35
CA LEU A 17 15.23 38.86 -27.96
C LEU A 17 15.29 38.30 -26.53
N LEU A 18 14.36 38.79 -25.72
CA LEU A 18 13.92 38.28 -24.43
C LEU A 18 12.73 37.33 -24.72
N ALA A 19 12.73 36.09 -24.21
CA ALA A 19 11.56 35.36 -23.68
C ALA A 19 11.78 33.84 -23.57
N VAL A 20 11.62 33.35 -22.33
CA VAL A 20 10.77 32.24 -21.86
C VAL A 20 10.84 30.88 -22.59
N LEU A 21 11.01 29.80 -21.81
CA LEU A 21 10.12 28.62 -21.83
C LEU A 21 10.38 27.70 -20.62
N THR A 22 9.58 27.93 -19.57
CA THR A 22 9.10 26.91 -18.64
C THR A 22 8.39 25.81 -19.43
N ALA A 23 8.86 24.55 -19.34
CA ALA A 23 8.06 23.31 -19.41
C ALA A 23 8.97 22.08 -19.59
N GLY A 24 8.79 21.07 -18.74
CA GLY A 24 9.56 19.82 -18.82
C GLY A 24 9.16 18.72 -17.84
N VAL A 25 7.85 18.58 -17.58
CA VAL A 25 7.13 17.31 -17.35
C VAL A 25 7.63 16.33 -16.26
N LEU A 26 6.90 16.30 -15.14
CA LEU A 26 6.38 15.02 -14.63
C LEU A 26 4.86 15.14 -14.61
N LEU A 27 4.25 14.71 -15.71
CA LEU A 27 2.86 14.29 -15.72
C LEU A 27 2.76 13.09 -14.79
N LEU A 28 2.39 13.33 -13.53
CA LEU A 28 1.56 12.35 -12.82
C LEU A 28 0.17 12.42 -13.47
N ALA A 29 0.08 11.92 -14.70
CA ALA A 29 -1.13 11.26 -15.14
C ALA A 29 -1.20 9.95 -14.34
N GLY A 30 -1.44 10.08 -13.03
CA GLY A 30 -2.04 9.00 -12.27
C GLY A 30 -3.31 8.66 -13.03
N CYS A 31 -3.38 7.42 -13.50
CA CYS A 31 -4.47 6.91 -14.30
C CYS A 31 -5.80 7.35 -13.68
N GLY A 32 -6.39 8.41 -14.24
CA GLY A 32 -7.63 9.04 -13.78
C GLY A 32 -8.85 8.20 -14.15
N GLY A 33 -8.82 6.92 -13.81
CA GLY A 33 -10.06 6.20 -13.56
C GLY A 33 -10.61 6.72 -12.24
N GLU A 34 -11.92 6.95 -12.17
CA GLU A 34 -12.56 7.14 -10.86
C GLU A 34 -12.13 6.00 -9.93
N ALA A 35 -11.64 6.35 -8.75
CA ALA A 35 -11.30 5.37 -7.74
C ALA A 35 -12.59 4.60 -7.40
N LYS A 36 -12.64 3.32 -7.78
CA LYS A 36 -13.78 2.47 -7.46
C LYS A 36 -13.87 2.32 -5.95
N THR A 37 -14.97 2.79 -5.37
CA THR A 37 -15.33 2.47 -4.00
C THR A 37 -15.88 1.04 -3.96
N ILE A 38 -15.32 0.20 -3.08
CA ILE A 38 -15.79 -1.15 -2.83
C ILE A 38 -16.39 -1.25 -1.43
N ASP A 39 -17.19 -2.29 -1.20
CA ASP A 39 -17.67 -2.66 0.13
C ASP A 39 -16.59 -3.49 0.83
N ALA A 40 -15.86 -2.87 1.76
CA ALA A 40 -14.75 -3.48 2.47
C ALA A 40 -15.19 -4.69 3.31
N GLN A 41 -16.35 -4.60 3.95
CA GLN A 41 -16.93 -5.69 4.73
C GLN A 41 -17.25 -6.89 3.83
N ALA A 42 -17.86 -6.64 2.67
CA ALA A 42 -18.18 -7.70 1.73
C ALA A 42 -16.92 -8.38 1.18
N LEU A 43 -15.88 -7.61 0.84
CA LEU A 43 -14.61 -8.17 0.38
C LEU A 43 -13.94 -9.02 1.47
N ALA A 44 -13.81 -8.49 2.69
CA ALA A 44 -13.22 -9.22 3.81
C ALA A 44 -13.97 -10.52 4.09
N LYS A 45 -15.32 -10.47 4.07
CA LYS A 45 -16.16 -11.65 4.26
C LYS A 45 -16.02 -12.68 3.13
N SER A 46 -15.95 -12.25 1.88
CA SER A 46 -15.70 -13.16 0.74
C SER A 46 -14.35 -13.85 0.88
N LEU A 47 -13.29 -13.12 1.20
CA LEU A 47 -11.97 -13.70 1.46
C LEU A 47 -12.00 -14.69 2.63
N ALA A 48 -12.72 -14.37 3.71
CA ALA A 48 -12.80 -15.22 4.90
C ALA A 48 -13.67 -16.47 4.73
N THR A 49 -14.56 -16.52 3.71
CA THR A 49 -15.56 -17.61 3.58
C THR A 49 -15.50 -18.39 2.28
N GLU A 50 -14.94 -17.81 1.20
CA GLU A 50 -14.82 -18.47 -0.10
C GLU A 50 -13.49 -19.24 -0.24
N ILE A 51 -12.49 -18.91 0.59
CA ILE A 51 -11.21 -19.61 0.66
C ILE A 51 -11.27 -20.67 1.76
N LYS A 52 -10.63 -21.81 1.52
CA LYS A 52 -10.48 -22.84 2.55
C LYS A 52 -9.33 -22.48 3.50
N TYR A 53 -9.64 -22.45 4.80
CA TYR A 53 -8.68 -22.28 5.89
C TYR A 53 -8.58 -23.55 6.73
N ASP A 54 -7.45 -23.72 7.42
CA ASP A 54 -7.25 -24.79 8.40
C ASP A 54 -7.93 -24.44 9.75
N ASP A 55 -8.01 -23.15 10.06
CA ASP A 55 -8.74 -22.60 11.21
C ASP A 55 -10.12 -22.03 10.81
N THR A 56 -10.97 -21.83 11.80
CA THR A 56 -12.21 -21.06 11.63
C THR A 56 -11.92 -19.59 11.89
N LEU A 57 -11.96 -18.79 10.83
CA LEU A 57 -11.79 -17.34 10.96
C LEU A 57 -13.03 -16.69 11.60
N LYS A 58 -12.79 -15.76 12.52
CA LYS A 58 -13.82 -14.95 13.16
C LYS A 58 -13.53 -13.48 12.95
N GLU A 59 -14.59 -12.72 12.77
CA GLU A 59 -14.50 -11.27 12.69
C GLU A 59 -14.03 -10.71 14.02
N LEU A 60 -13.05 -9.83 13.96
CA LEU A 60 -12.51 -9.13 15.12
C LEU A 60 -13.27 -7.83 15.37
N THR A 61 -13.34 -7.43 16.63
CA THR A 61 -13.79 -6.10 17.02
C THR A 61 -12.69 -5.06 16.74
N ALA A 62 -13.07 -3.78 16.63
CA ALA A 62 -12.10 -2.69 16.44
C ALA A 62 -11.04 -2.64 17.55
N ASP A 63 -11.42 -2.91 18.80
CA ASP A 63 -10.49 -2.96 19.93
C ASP A 63 -9.47 -4.09 19.75
N GLU A 64 -9.90 -5.28 19.33
CA GLU A 64 -9.01 -6.41 19.05
C GLU A 64 -8.03 -6.09 17.91
N ILE A 65 -8.51 -5.47 16.84
CA ILE A 65 -7.67 -5.05 15.71
C ILE A 65 -6.59 -4.06 16.17
N SER A 66 -6.98 -3.06 16.98
CA SER A 66 -6.05 -2.04 17.50
C SER A 66 -4.95 -2.60 18.42
N MET A 67 -5.16 -3.80 18.97
CA MET A 67 -4.13 -4.50 19.76
C MET A 67 -3.14 -5.28 18.89
N LEU A 68 -3.47 -5.53 17.62
CA LEU A 68 -2.65 -6.31 16.69
C LEU A 68 -1.84 -5.41 15.75
N VAL A 69 -2.49 -4.40 15.17
CA VAL A 69 -1.90 -3.54 14.13
C VAL A 69 -2.00 -2.08 14.56
N ASP A 70 -0.86 -1.39 14.60
CA ASP A 70 -0.79 0.04 14.89
C ASP A 70 -1.13 0.84 13.62
N LEU A 71 -2.43 1.03 13.39
CA LEU A 71 -2.94 1.70 12.18
C LEU A 71 -2.91 3.23 12.31
N PRO A 72 -2.73 3.97 11.20
CA PRO A 72 -2.90 5.41 11.20
C PRO A 72 -4.31 5.84 11.65
N GLU A 73 -4.42 7.04 12.22
CA GLU A 73 -5.73 7.63 12.54
C GLU A 73 -6.63 7.71 11.29
N ASP A 74 -7.94 7.58 11.50
CA ASP A 74 -8.99 7.62 10.47
C ASP A 74 -8.94 6.48 9.42
N VAL A 75 -8.22 5.40 9.68
CA VAL A 75 -8.28 4.17 8.85
C VAL A 75 -9.36 3.24 9.38
N ASP A 76 -10.39 2.99 8.57
CA ASP A 76 -11.39 1.97 8.86
C ASP A 76 -10.80 0.58 8.58
N SER A 77 -11.14 -0.41 9.40
CA SER A 77 -10.63 -1.78 9.26
C SER A 77 -11.71 -2.83 9.47
N VAL A 78 -11.63 -3.90 8.68
CA VAL A 78 -12.38 -5.15 8.88
C VAL A 78 -11.37 -6.28 8.84
N MET A 79 -11.28 -7.05 9.92
CA MET A 79 -10.39 -8.21 9.99
C MET A 79 -11.10 -9.47 10.45
N TYR A 80 -10.68 -10.59 9.88
CA TYR A 80 -11.03 -11.93 10.32
C TYR A 80 -9.74 -12.67 10.66
N ALA A 81 -9.66 -13.29 11.84
CA ALA A 81 -8.49 -14.05 12.25
C ALA A 81 -8.87 -15.41 12.84
N GLY A 82 -7.96 -16.37 12.75
CA GLY A 82 -8.09 -17.69 13.38
C GLY A 82 -7.93 -17.63 14.90
N SER A 83 -7.75 -18.80 15.50
CA SER A 83 -7.52 -18.98 16.94
C SER A 83 -6.12 -18.53 17.40
N GLY A 84 -5.22 -18.23 16.47
CA GLY A 84 -3.79 -18.02 16.71
C GLY A 84 -2.95 -19.31 16.66
N SER A 85 -3.57 -20.47 16.39
CA SER A 85 -2.84 -21.73 16.17
C SER A 85 -2.20 -21.78 14.76
N THR A 86 -2.79 -21.08 13.81
CA THR A 86 -2.24 -20.79 12.47
C THR A 86 -2.12 -19.28 12.30
N ALA A 87 -1.36 -18.85 11.31
CA ALA A 87 -1.24 -17.45 10.92
C ALA A 87 -2.37 -16.97 10.00
N GLU A 88 -3.46 -17.74 9.88
CA GLU A 88 -4.52 -17.46 8.91
C GLU A 88 -5.37 -16.26 9.32
N GLU A 89 -5.43 -15.28 8.42
CA GLU A 89 -6.14 -14.03 8.63
C GLU A 89 -6.47 -13.31 7.32
N VAL A 90 -7.44 -12.40 7.42
CA VAL A 90 -7.89 -11.51 6.36
C VAL A 90 -8.03 -10.11 6.95
N GLY A 91 -7.57 -9.10 6.22
CA GLY A 91 -7.78 -7.69 6.56
C GLY A 91 -8.13 -6.85 5.35
N VAL A 92 -9.10 -5.96 5.49
CA VAL A 92 -9.36 -4.88 4.53
C VAL A 92 -9.34 -3.56 5.27
N PHE A 93 -8.40 -2.69 4.89
CA PHE A 93 -8.18 -1.39 5.50
C PHE A 93 -8.56 -0.31 4.49
N THR A 94 -9.39 0.64 4.91
CA THR A 94 -9.86 1.75 4.07
C THR A 94 -9.30 3.04 4.62
N ALA A 95 -8.29 3.57 3.96
CA ALA A 95 -7.72 4.87 4.26
C ALA A 95 -8.52 5.99 3.59
N LYS A 96 -8.26 7.24 4.01
CA LYS A 96 -8.89 8.42 3.39
C LYS A 96 -8.46 8.66 1.95
N ASP A 97 -7.23 8.25 1.60
CA ASP A 97 -6.64 8.42 0.27
C ASP A 97 -5.50 7.44 0.01
N SER A 98 -4.94 7.49 -1.20
CA SER A 98 -3.85 6.61 -1.64
C SER A 98 -2.53 6.82 -0.91
N ASN A 99 -2.30 7.98 -0.29
CA ASN A 99 -1.06 8.24 0.45
C ASN A 99 -1.16 7.62 1.84
N GLN A 100 -2.28 7.82 2.54
CA GLN A 100 -2.50 7.16 3.82
C GLN A 100 -2.60 5.64 3.66
N ALA A 101 -3.17 5.14 2.56
CA ALA A 101 -3.14 3.70 2.26
C ALA A 101 -1.71 3.15 2.11
N LYS A 102 -0.77 3.97 1.65
CA LYS A 102 0.65 3.57 1.59
C LYS A 102 1.26 3.49 2.98
N GLU A 103 0.96 4.44 3.87
CA GLU A 103 1.37 4.37 5.29
C GLU A 103 0.78 3.12 5.95
N THR A 104 -0.53 2.87 5.77
CA THR A 104 -1.21 1.65 6.25
C THR A 104 -0.56 0.37 5.72
N MET A 105 -0.13 0.35 4.45
CA MET A 105 0.56 -0.79 3.86
C MET A 105 1.87 -1.11 4.58
N GLU A 106 2.64 -0.08 4.96
CA GLU A 106 3.89 -0.22 5.69
C GLU A 106 3.65 -0.77 7.10
N ASP A 107 2.61 -0.29 7.80
CA ASP A 107 2.22 -0.78 9.13
C ASP A 107 1.71 -2.24 9.10
N VAL A 108 0.90 -2.59 8.11
CA VAL A 108 0.42 -3.98 7.92
C VAL A 108 1.56 -4.91 7.54
N GLN A 109 2.50 -4.47 6.70
CA GLN A 109 3.69 -5.27 6.38
C GLN A 109 4.55 -5.50 7.64
N LYS A 110 4.74 -4.46 8.45
CA LYS A 110 5.46 -4.59 9.72
C LYS A 110 4.79 -5.60 10.65
N TYR A 111 3.46 -5.57 10.74
CA TYR A 111 2.70 -6.56 11.50
C TYR A 111 2.96 -8.00 11.01
N LEU A 112 2.97 -8.23 9.69
CA LEU A 112 3.28 -9.55 9.14
C LEU A 112 4.72 -9.98 9.43
N ASP A 113 5.67 -9.05 9.37
CA ASP A 113 7.07 -9.33 9.68
C ASP A 113 7.23 -9.74 11.16
N ASP A 114 6.62 -8.99 12.07
CA ASP A 114 6.61 -9.29 13.52
C ASP A 114 5.89 -10.64 13.79
N GLN A 115 4.81 -10.94 13.07
CA GLN A 115 4.11 -12.22 13.15
C GLN A 115 4.95 -13.38 12.63
N ALA A 116 5.61 -13.22 11.47
CA ALA A 116 6.51 -14.24 10.91
C ALA A 116 7.67 -14.55 11.86
N ASP A 117 8.22 -13.53 12.50
CA ASP A 117 9.27 -13.67 13.50
C ASP A 117 8.80 -14.44 14.73
N SER A 118 7.54 -14.28 15.15
CA SER A 118 6.97 -15.04 16.27
C SER A 118 6.78 -16.52 15.97
N PHE A 119 6.51 -16.88 14.71
CA PHE A 119 6.30 -18.26 14.28
C PHE A 119 7.59 -19.00 13.91
N GLN A 120 8.65 -18.28 13.50
CA GLN A 120 9.83 -18.91 12.89
C GLN A 120 10.50 -19.97 13.77
N ASP A 121 10.49 -19.77 15.09
CA ASP A 121 11.15 -20.66 16.05
C ASP A 121 10.32 -21.92 16.35
N TYR A 122 9.02 -21.94 16.02
CA TYR A 122 8.08 -22.97 16.48
C TYR A 122 7.34 -23.67 15.34
N VAL A 123 6.94 -22.95 14.29
CA VAL A 123 6.10 -23.48 13.20
C VAL A 123 6.56 -22.92 11.84
N PRO A 124 7.62 -23.47 11.23
CA PRO A 124 8.16 -22.99 9.95
C PRO A 124 7.14 -22.98 8.79
N GLU A 125 6.13 -23.85 8.85
CA GLU A 125 5.05 -23.87 7.84
C GLU A 125 4.20 -22.60 7.89
N GLU A 126 3.96 -22.02 9.07
CA GLU A 126 3.21 -20.77 9.20
C GLU A 126 4.04 -19.58 8.75
N THR A 127 5.35 -19.55 9.03
CA THR A 127 6.25 -18.54 8.43
C THR A 127 6.22 -18.57 6.90
N LYS A 128 6.17 -19.79 6.31
CA LYS A 128 6.01 -19.92 4.86
C LYS A 128 4.62 -19.46 4.39
N ARG A 129 3.56 -19.69 5.16
CA ARG A 129 2.21 -19.19 4.86
C ARG A 129 2.19 -17.66 4.81
N ILE A 130 2.73 -17.02 5.84
CA ILE A 130 2.87 -15.55 5.92
C ILE A 130 3.70 -15.01 4.76
N GLY A 131 4.83 -15.64 4.44
CA GLY A 131 5.66 -15.24 3.30
C GLY A 131 4.99 -15.36 1.92
N ASN A 132 3.86 -16.07 1.82
CA ASN A 132 3.03 -16.17 0.61
C ASN A 132 1.74 -15.35 0.71
N ALA A 133 1.58 -14.53 1.75
CA ALA A 133 0.40 -13.71 1.93
C ALA A 133 0.16 -12.79 0.73
N VAL A 134 -1.10 -12.54 0.44
CA VAL A 134 -1.51 -11.51 -0.53
C VAL A 134 -1.68 -10.22 0.24
N LEU A 135 -0.76 -9.28 0.03
CA LEU A 135 -0.83 -7.92 0.57
C LEU A 135 -0.79 -6.93 -0.60
N GLU A 136 -1.92 -6.27 -0.89
CA GLU A 136 -2.08 -5.38 -2.04
C GLU A 136 -2.66 -4.02 -1.65
N GLN A 137 -2.08 -2.96 -2.22
CA GLN A 137 -2.68 -1.63 -2.23
C GLN A 137 -3.51 -1.43 -3.51
N LYS A 138 -4.76 -0.97 -3.37
CA LYS A 138 -5.65 -0.56 -4.47
C LYS A 138 -6.26 0.81 -4.14
N ASN A 139 -5.72 1.89 -4.71
CA ASN A 139 -6.11 3.27 -4.37
C ASN A 139 -6.00 3.51 -2.85
N GLN A 140 -7.13 3.80 -2.19
CA GLN A 140 -7.24 4.04 -0.75
C GLN A 140 -7.38 2.75 0.09
N TYR A 141 -7.37 1.57 -0.54
CA TYR A 141 -7.53 0.29 0.15
C TYR A 141 -6.21 -0.43 0.29
N VAL A 142 -6.01 -1.09 1.44
CA VAL A 142 -5.01 -2.14 1.65
C VAL A 142 -5.74 -3.43 1.96
N VAL A 143 -5.38 -4.51 1.27
CA VAL A 143 -6.01 -5.82 1.46
C VAL A 143 -4.94 -6.84 1.80
N LEU A 144 -5.16 -7.55 2.90
CA LEU A 144 -4.35 -8.65 3.42
C LEU A 144 -5.15 -9.95 3.36
N CYS A 145 -4.53 -11.03 2.89
CA CYS A 145 -5.01 -12.39 3.07
C CYS A 145 -3.82 -13.34 3.28
N VAL A 146 -3.73 -13.93 4.46
CA VAL A 146 -2.82 -15.03 4.80
C VAL A 146 -3.63 -16.32 4.76
N SER A 147 -3.40 -17.16 3.75
CA SER A 147 -4.18 -18.37 3.51
C SER A 147 -3.33 -19.49 2.92
N GLY A 148 -3.91 -20.69 2.82
CA GLY A 148 -3.31 -21.80 2.05
C GLY A 148 -3.47 -21.67 0.53
N ASP A 149 -4.22 -20.70 0.03
CA ASP A 149 -4.52 -20.50 -1.40
C ASP A 149 -4.45 -19.02 -1.78
N SER A 150 -3.22 -18.54 -1.99
CA SER A 150 -2.94 -17.15 -2.37
C SER A 150 -3.48 -16.79 -3.77
N ASP A 151 -3.65 -17.77 -4.64
CA ASP A 151 -4.13 -17.52 -6.01
C ASP A 151 -5.64 -17.25 -6.00
N GLN A 152 -6.42 -18.04 -5.26
CA GLN A 152 -7.83 -17.75 -5.05
C GLN A 152 -8.05 -16.40 -4.35
N ALA A 153 -7.20 -16.05 -3.38
CA ALA A 153 -7.23 -14.74 -2.73
C ALA A 153 -7.06 -13.59 -3.74
N LYS A 154 -6.05 -13.67 -4.61
CA LYS A 154 -5.84 -12.68 -5.69
C LYS A 154 -7.05 -12.60 -6.62
N GLU A 155 -7.63 -13.73 -7.02
CA GLU A 155 -8.81 -13.73 -7.90
C GLU A 155 -10.01 -13.01 -7.28
N ILE A 156 -10.28 -13.23 -5.99
CA ILE A 156 -11.36 -12.55 -5.24
C ILE A 156 -11.09 -11.05 -5.16
N ILE A 157 -9.86 -10.65 -4.82
CA ILE A 157 -9.44 -9.25 -4.73
C ILE A 157 -9.61 -8.58 -6.09
N GLU A 158 -9.04 -9.15 -7.15
CA GLU A 158 -9.17 -8.61 -8.49
C GLU A 158 -10.63 -8.44 -8.91
N LYS A 159 -11.49 -9.42 -8.63
CA LYS A 159 -12.92 -9.35 -8.96
C LYS A 159 -13.63 -8.20 -8.24
N ALA A 160 -13.25 -7.90 -6.99
CA ALA A 160 -13.82 -6.76 -6.27
C ALA A 160 -13.47 -5.41 -6.92
N PHE A 161 -12.26 -5.29 -7.47
CA PHE A 161 -11.75 -4.05 -8.08
C PHE A 161 -11.91 -3.93 -9.60
N LYS A 162 -12.37 -4.99 -10.29
CA LYS A 162 -12.68 -5.02 -11.73
C LYS A 162 -13.89 -4.16 -12.12
#